data_AF-A0AAN0RZV6-F1
#
_entry.id   AF-A0AAN0RZV6-F1
#
_cell.length_a   1.000
_cell.length_b   1.000
_cell.length_c   1.000
_cell.angle_alpha   90.00
_cell.angle_beta   90.00
_cell.angle_gamma   90.00
#
_symmetry.space_group_name_H-M   'P 1'
#
loop_
_entity.id
_entity.type
_entity.pdbx_description
1 polymer ?
#
loop_
_entity_poly.entity_id
_entity_poly.type
_entity_poly.pdbx_seq_one_letter_code
_entity_poly.pdbx_strand_id
1 'polypeptide(L)' 'MESKAVGRRLGSKNYPKEFRAMVVAQSNDPARSIADVAQEHGLNANMVARWRRP' A
#
# COMPACT_ATOMS: atom_id res chain seq x y z
N MET A 1 12.18 8.13 25.37
CA MET A 1 11.71 8.77 24.14
C MET A 1 10.38 8.13 23.75
N GLU A 2 9.38 8.99 23.63
CA GLU A 2 7.99 8.74 23.24
C GLU A 2 7.89 7.90 21.93
N SER A 3 6.82 7.18 21.61
CA SER A 3 5.43 7.65 21.67
C SER A 3 4.43 6.49 21.74
N LYS A 4 3.40 6.69 22.58
CA LYS A 4 2.13 5.97 22.55
C LYS A 4 1.50 6.07 21.16
N ALA A 5 1.05 4.95 20.61
CA ALA A 5 -0.01 4.94 19.60
C ALA A 5 -1.02 3.84 19.95
N VAL A 6 -2.15 4.31 20.44
CA VAL A 6 -3.37 3.61 20.80
C VAL A 6 -3.89 2.80 19.61
N GLY A 7 -4.29 1.54 19.86
CA GLY A 7 -5.17 0.78 18.97
C GLY A 7 -4.51 0.11 17.76
N ARG A 8 -3.48 -0.72 17.94
CA ARG A 8 -3.03 -1.62 16.87
C ARG A 8 -4.09 -2.71 16.64
N ARG A 9 -4.98 -2.51 15.65
CA ARG A 9 -5.81 -3.60 15.11
C ARG A 9 -4.89 -4.74 14.69
N LEU A 10 -5.00 -5.85 15.42
CA LEU A 10 -4.33 -7.13 15.17
C LEU A 10 -4.77 -7.64 13.78
N GLY A 11 -4.09 -7.21 12.71
CA GLY A 11 -4.56 -7.42 11.34
C GLY A 11 -4.16 -6.31 10.36
N SER A 12 -3.63 -5.18 10.84
CA SER A 12 -2.94 -4.24 9.95
C SER A 12 -1.67 -4.93 9.44
N LYS A 13 -1.75 -5.56 8.26
CA LYS A 13 -0.58 -6.03 7.52
C LYS A 13 0.34 -4.83 7.34
N ASN A 14 1.35 -4.71 8.19
CA ASN A 14 2.37 -3.68 8.07
C ASN A 14 3.28 -4.09 6.91
N TYR A 15 2.83 -3.79 5.68
CA TYR A 15 3.65 -3.99 4.51
C TYR A 15 4.92 -3.14 4.64
N PRO A 16 6.11 -3.73 4.40
CA PRO A 16 7.36 -2.99 4.46
C PRO A 16 7.33 -1.84 3.45
N LYS A 17 8.03 -0.73 3.78
CA LYS A 17 8.02 0.48 2.95
C LYS A 17 8.48 0.20 1.52
N GLU A 18 9.47 -0.67 1.36
CA GLU A 18 9.99 -1.09 0.06
C GLU A 18 8.93 -1.78 -0.79
N PHE A 19 8.14 -2.68 -0.20
CA PHE A 19 7.03 -3.33 -0.90
C PHE A 19 5.97 -2.32 -1.33
N ARG A 20 5.60 -1.37 -0.45
CA ARG A 20 4.66 -0.31 -0.82
C ARG A 20 5.21 0.56 -1.96
N ALA A 21 6.50 0.92 -1.90
CA ALA A 21 7.15 1.71 -2.94
C ALA A 21 7.18 0.97 -4.28
N MET A 22 7.48 -0.33 -4.29
CA MET A 22 7.43 -1.18 -5.48
C MET A 22 6.02 -1.19 -6.09
N VAL A 23 5.00 -1.45 -5.26
CA VAL A 23 3.60 -1.50 -5.71
C VAL A 23 3.14 -0.13 -6.23
N VAL A 24 3.52 0.97 -5.56
CA VAL A 24 3.21 2.34 -5.99
C VAL A 24 3.91 2.69 -7.30
N ALA A 25 5.20 2.34 -7.46
CA ALA A 25 5.95 2.56 -8.69
C ALA A 25 5.35 1.80 -9.87
N GLN A 26 4.96 0.55 -9.64
CA GLN A 26 4.31 -0.30 -10.64
C GLN A 26 2.90 0.20 -10.98
N SER A 27 2.20 0.73 -9.97
CA SER A 27 0.92 1.38 -10.18
C SER A 27 1.06 2.70 -10.94
N ASN A 28 2.15 3.46 -10.77
CA ASN A 28 2.45 4.75 -11.45
C ASN A 28 2.59 4.62 -12.97
N ASP A 29 2.75 3.41 -13.48
CA ASP A 29 2.80 3.09 -14.90
C ASP A 29 1.44 3.40 -15.57
N PRO A 30 1.39 4.29 -16.59
CA PRO A 30 0.14 4.63 -17.29
C PRO A 30 -0.42 3.47 -18.11
N ALA A 31 0.36 2.42 -18.38
CA ALA A 31 -0.11 1.22 -19.09
C ALA A 31 -0.86 0.24 -18.18
N ARG A 32 -0.79 0.40 -16.85
CA ARG A 32 -1.42 -0.50 -15.88
C ARG A 32 -2.38 0.23 -14.97
N SER A 33 -3.52 -0.40 -14.69
CA SER A 33 -4.47 0.13 -13.72
C SER A 33 -4.01 -0.20 -12.30
N ILE A 34 -4.33 0.67 -11.35
CA ILE A 34 -4.10 0.44 -9.92
C ILE A 34 -4.79 -0.87 -9.46
N ALA A 35 -5.94 -1.20 -10.05
CA ALA A 35 -6.68 -2.42 -9.75
C ALA A 35 -5.93 -3.68 -10.19
N ASP A 36 -5.33 -3.67 -11.39
CA ASP A 36 -4.56 -4.81 -11.91
C ASP A 36 -3.34 -5.07 -11.03
N VAL A 37 -2.58 -4.01 -10.71
CA VAL A 37 -1.42 -4.12 -9.80
C VAL A 37 -1.86 -4.59 -8.42
N ALA A 38 -2.97 -4.09 -7.89
CA ALA A 38 -3.47 -4.57 -6.61
C ALA A 38 -3.86 -6.05 -6.66
N GLN A 39 -4.52 -6.51 -7.73
CA GLN A 39 -4.93 -7.90 -7.89
C GLN A 39 -3.73 -8.84 -8.01
N GLU A 40 -2.70 -8.47 -8.76
CA GLU A 40 -1.44 -9.22 -8.90
C GLU A 40 -0.76 -9.44 -7.53
N HIS A 41 -0.80 -8.43 -6.66
CA HIS A 41 -0.19 -8.48 -5.33
C HIS A 41 -1.16 -8.94 -4.22
N GLY A 42 -2.40 -9.33 -4.55
CA GLY A 42 -3.43 -9.72 -3.58
C GLY A 42 -3.82 -8.59 -2.60
N LEU A 43 -3.74 -7.34 -3.06
CA LEU A 43 -4.00 -6.11 -2.31
C LEU A 43 -5.35 -5.52 -2.68
N ASN A 44 -5.82 -4.61 -1.83
CA ASN A 44 -6.98 -3.78 -2.15
C ASN A 44 -6.55 -2.57 -2.99
N ALA A 45 -7.18 -2.35 -4.14
CA ALA A 45 -6.87 -1.22 -5.02
C ALA A 45 -7.00 0.15 -4.32
N ASN A 46 -7.97 0.32 -3.40
CA ASN A 46 -8.12 1.55 -2.62
C ASN A 46 -6.93 1.78 -1.68
N MET A 47 -6.32 0.71 -1.17
CA MET A 47 -5.13 0.81 -0.32
C MET A 47 -3.93 1.29 -1.13
N VAL A 48 -3.75 0.78 -2.35
CA VAL A 48 -2.68 1.21 -3.25
C VAL A 48 -2.88 2.65 -3.70
N ALA A 49 -4.12 3.04 -4.03
CA ALA A 49 -4.48 4.42 -4.35
C ALA A 49 -4.19 5.39 -3.18
N ARG A 50 -4.42 4.95 -1.93
CA ARG A 50 -4.05 5.72 -0.72
C ARG A 50 -2.53 5.86 -0.56
N TRP A 51 -1.74 4.87 -0.94
CA TRP A 51 -0.27 4.94 -0.89
C TRP A 51 0.34 5.82 -2.00
N ARG A 52 -0.36 5.98 -3.12
CA ARG A 52 0.02 6.89 -4.22
C ARG A 52 -0.19 8.37 -3.89
N ARG A 53 -1.04 8.69 -2.90
CA ARG A 53 -1.25 10.08 -2.51
C ARG A 53 -0.02 10.59 -1.75
N PRO A 54 0.45 11.82 -2.03
CA PRO A 54 1.52 12.45 -1.27
C PRO A 54 1.13 12.65 0.20
#